data_AF-A0A2W4NTX2-F1
#
_entry.id   AF-A0A2W4NTX2-F1
#
_cell.length_a   1.000
_cell.length_b   1.000
_cell.length_c   1.000
_cell.angle_alpha   90.00
_cell.angle_beta   90.00
_cell.angle_gamma   90.00
#
_symmetry.space_group_name_H-M   'P 1'
#
loop_
_entity.id
_entity.type
_entity.pdbx_description
1 polymer ?
#
loop_
_entity_poly.entity_id
_entity_poly.type
_entity_poly.pdbx_seq_one_letter_code
_entity_poly.pdbx_strand_id
1 'polypeptide(L)'
;MDWVEFGLSAAKAFAVVMFAMNVAVLLTWADRRQGAMIQDRVGPNRAVAWIPTKVAQALAVLPALGVAAALPAYVKLRGAELTGSAEVGAALAVSQLAIFWVWMTALVIAGRVARRGVRNSFDAFLAGLGDPRRIFYFGIGAHAVSLALGAYYRGTETGDALTSVGLYGGAAVFAFAVLFGAGYAAYSIRNEPRIGLRLVGLLHPAADGLKTLFKEDFIPPRADRLLHSLAPLIAFFPALVVLAVVPFGDTLCFGVDESGSIQLTELMPVVPATGVCTEGAVPLGVLDLNVGVLYFFALAGTGIVGAALAGWASDNKFSLLGGLRAASQMVSYEVTMGLTLIGAFMIYGTLQVDDMIRWQAENAWGIFVQPFAFVMFFAAAVAESKRIPFDLPEGESEIVAGYFTEYSGMKFAMFFFSEYIAVVTSSALIAAVFLGGWHLPFVNRAGIEIAIGETVFFSQQLPHLLVVLLGVVGFVGKTILLCWLQLTIRWTLPRFRYDQLMKLGWRKLLPASLVNILATGLLVLLVQNADPRVEKALGTAGDLTMALVAIAGLFAFVRLVLFLLEPTTKRRLLATSTAQFAAAMGGTPTSRMQA
;
A
#
# COMPACT_ATOMS: atom_id res chain seq x y z
N MET A 1 -27.69 14.41 12.69
CA MET A 1 -26.51 13.56 12.49
C MET A 1 -26.58 12.50 13.55
N ASP A 2 -26.82 11.26 13.14
CA ASP A 2 -26.84 10.11 14.04
C ASP A 2 -25.43 9.95 14.65
N TRP A 3 -25.35 9.56 15.93
CA TRP A 3 -24.07 9.30 16.60
C TRP A 3 -23.29 8.18 15.90
N VAL A 4 -23.99 7.24 15.24
CA VAL A 4 -23.36 6.20 14.42
C VAL A 4 -22.66 6.81 13.21
N GLU A 5 -23.31 7.69 12.47
CA GLU A 5 -22.72 8.38 11.30
C GLU A 5 -21.51 9.24 11.69
N PHE A 6 -21.61 9.96 12.82
CA PHE A 6 -20.48 10.72 13.36
C PHE A 6 -19.32 9.82 13.74
N GLY A 7 -19.60 8.73 14.47
CA GLY A 7 -18.61 7.73 14.86
C GLY A 7 -17.92 7.10 13.65
N LEU A 8 -18.67 6.74 12.61
CA LEU A 8 -18.14 6.21 11.35
C LEU A 8 -17.26 7.24 10.63
N SER A 9 -17.69 8.50 10.55
CA SER A 9 -16.91 9.57 9.90
C SER A 9 -15.59 9.82 10.64
N ALA A 10 -15.62 9.86 11.97
CA ALA A 10 -14.43 9.99 12.80
C ALA A 10 -13.49 8.78 12.65
N ALA A 11 -14.04 7.57 12.62
CA ALA A 11 -13.27 6.34 12.42
C ALA A 11 -12.59 6.30 11.04
N LYS A 12 -13.30 6.70 9.98
CA LYS A 12 -12.73 6.82 8.62
C LYS A 12 -11.61 7.84 8.58
N ALA A 13 -11.84 9.05 9.12
CA ALA A 13 -10.82 10.11 9.18
C ALA A 13 -9.57 9.65 9.93
N PHE A 14 -9.75 8.99 11.08
CA PHE A 14 -8.66 8.42 11.85
C PHE A 14 -7.92 7.33 11.06
N ALA A 15 -8.64 6.41 10.41
CA ALA A 15 -8.03 5.36 9.61
C ALA A 15 -7.17 5.90 8.47
N VAL A 16 -7.62 6.93 7.76
CA VAL A 16 -6.87 7.57 6.67
C VAL A 16 -5.61 8.27 7.18
N VAL A 17 -5.70 9.03 8.28
CA VAL A 17 -4.55 9.67 8.92
C VAL A 17 -3.53 8.62 9.38
N MET A 18 -4.01 7.56 10.04
CA MET A 18 -3.14 6.48 10.50
C MET A 18 -2.52 5.71 9.35
N PHE A 19 -3.23 5.50 8.24
CA PHE A 19 -2.65 4.92 7.04
C PHE A 19 -1.48 5.76 6.53
N ALA A 20 -1.69 7.07 6.34
CA ALA A 20 -0.67 7.98 5.84
C ALA A 20 0.59 7.98 6.72
N MET A 21 0.39 8.09 8.03
CA MET A 21 1.49 8.09 9.01
C MET A 21 2.22 6.76 9.06
N ASN A 22 1.51 5.62 9.09
CA ASN A 22 2.16 4.31 9.15
C ASN A 22 2.91 3.99 7.86
N VAL A 23 2.35 4.30 6.69
CA VAL A 23 3.08 4.11 5.43
C VAL A 23 4.30 5.03 5.39
N ALA A 24 4.20 6.29 5.79
CA ALA A 24 5.35 7.18 5.90
C ALA A 24 6.46 6.60 6.80
N VAL A 25 6.09 6.04 7.96
CA VAL A 25 7.02 5.32 8.85
C VAL A 25 7.65 4.12 8.14
N LEU A 26 6.88 3.33 7.39
CA LEU A 26 7.41 2.23 6.59
C LEU A 26 8.36 2.71 5.49
N LEU A 27 8.13 3.88 4.88
CA LEU A 27 9.03 4.47 3.90
C LEU A 27 10.37 4.87 4.53
N THR A 28 10.38 5.42 5.74
CA THR A 28 11.64 5.69 6.47
C THR A 28 12.41 4.41 6.76
N TRP A 29 11.71 3.34 7.13
CA TRP A 29 12.30 2.02 7.33
C TRP A 29 12.87 1.45 6.03
N ALA A 30 12.11 1.55 4.93
CA ALA A 30 12.50 1.08 3.61
C ALA A 30 13.75 1.81 3.13
N ASP A 31 13.79 3.14 3.30
CA ASP A 31 14.92 3.97 2.91
C ASP A 31 16.22 3.55 3.63
N ARG A 32 16.13 3.37 4.96
CA ARG A 32 17.27 2.88 5.76
C ARG A 32 17.65 1.45 5.43
N ARG A 33 16.69 0.56 5.20
CA ARG A 33 16.96 -0.85 4.91
C ARG A 33 17.56 -1.03 3.54
N GLN A 34 16.95 -0.46 2.51
CA GLN A 34 17.40 -0.58 1.13
C GLN A 34 18.71 0.17 0.89
N GLY A 35 18.84 1.38 1.43
CA GLY A 35 20.12 2.10 1.42
C GLY A 35 21.23 1.29 2.09
N ALA A 36 20.95 0.63 3.22
CA ALA A 36 21.93 -0.24 3.88
C ALA A 36 22.30 -1.48 3.06
N MET A 37 21.35 -2.08 2.34
CA MET A 37 21.61 -3.20 1.44
C MET A 37 22.47 -2.80 0.24
N ILE A 38 22.19 -1.64 -0.37
CA ILE A 38 22.93 -1.13 -1.54
C ILE A 38 24.36 -0.72 -1.16
N GLN A 39 24.52 -0.07 0.00
CA GLN A 39 25.81 0.47 0.46
C GLN A 39 26.63 -0.53 1.31
N ASP A 40 26.16 -1.77 1.47
CA ASP A 40 26.73 -2.80 2.38
C ASP A 40 27.07 -2.26 3.79
N ARG A 41 26.15 -1.49 4.39
CA ARG A 41 26.27 -0.95 5.75
C ARG A 41 25.25 -1.55 6.71
N VAL A 42 25.38 -1.22 8.01
CA VAL A 42 24.47 -1.73 9.03
C VAL A 42 23.06 -1.16 8.83
N GLY A 43 22.09 -2.05 8.58
CA GLY A 43 20.68 -1.69 8.41
C GLY A 43 19.89 -1.48 9.71
N PRO A 44 18.55 -1.35 9.64
CA PRO A 44 17.72 -0.93 10.76
C PRO A 44 17.58 -1.98 11.89
N ASN A 45 18.07 -3.22 11.71
CA ASN A 45 17.98 -4.34 12.66
C ASN A 45 18.82 -4.18 13.97
N ARG A 46 19.17 -2.94 14.34
CA ARG A 46 19.97 -2.61 15.53
C ARG A 46 19.13 -2.43 16.80
N ALA A 47 17.88 -1.99 16.66
CA ALA A 47 16.94 -1.90 17.76
C ALA A 47 16.43 -3.31 18.08
N VAL A 48 16.65 -3.77 19.32
CA VAL A 48 16.25 -5.10 19.78
C VAL A 48 15.52 -4.94 21.11
N ALA A 49 14.26 -5.40 21.16
CA ALA A 49 13.53 -5.57 22.41
C ALA A 49 13.78 -6.98 22.94
N TRP A 50 14.47 -7.09 24.09
CA TRP A 50 14.74 -8.37 24.73
C TRP A 50 13.59 -8.74 25.65
N ILE A 51 12.94 -9.87 25.38
CA ILE A 51 11.85 -10.38 26.20
C ILE A 51 12.16 -11.77 26.76
N PRO A 52 11.64 -12.11 27.95
CA PRO A 52 11.75 -13.46 28.49
C PRO A 52 11.06 -14.48 27.58
N THR A 53 11.61 -15.68 27.45
CA THR A 53 11.08 -16.70 26.54
C THR A 53 9.64 -17.12 26.87
N LYS A 54 9.27 -17.19 28.15
CA LYS A 54 7.88 -17.48 28.56
C LYS A 54 6.89 -16.43 28.02
N VAL A 55 7.29 -15.15 28.03
CA VAL A 55 6.49 -14.05 27.48
C VAL A 55 6.42 -14.18 25.96
N ALA A 56 7.53 -14.48 25.29
CA ALA A 56 7.55 -14.70 23.84
C ALA A 56 6.65 -15.88 23.40
N GLN A 57 6.65 -16.98 24.17
CA GLN A 57 5.78 -18.12 23.95
C GLN A 57 4.31 -17.75 24.16
N ALA A 58 3.98 -17.02 25.22
CA ALA A 58 2.63 -16.55 25.48
C ALA A 58 2.13 -15.62 24.35
N LEU A 59 2.96 -14.69 23.87
CA LEU A 59 2.64 -13.81 22.76
C LEU A 59 2.42 -14.56 21.43
N ALA A 60 3.04 -15.72 21.24
CA ALA A 60 2.80 -16.55 20.07
C ALA A 60 1.52 -17.40 20.18
N VAL A 61 1.24 -17.95 21.37
CA VAL A 61 0.19 -18.97 21.56
C VAL A 61 -1.16 -18.36 21.97
N LEU A 62 -1.20 -17.34 22.83
CA LEU A 62 -2.48 -16.80 23.32
C LEU A 62 -3.34 -16.18 22.21
N PRO A 63 -2.79 -15.35 21.30
CA PRO A 63 -3.59 -14.84 20.18
C PRO A 63 -4.05 -15.96 19.25
N ALA A 64 -3.20 -16.98 19.04
CA ALA A 64 -3.53 -18.14 18.22
C ALA A 64 -4.69 -18.96 18.81
N LEU A 65 -4.73 -19.15 20.14
CA LEU A 65 -5.86 -19.77 20.82
C LEU A 65 -7.16 -18.98 20.63
N GLY A 66 -7.10 -17.66 20.79
CA GLY A 66 -8.26 -16.79 20.57
C GLY A 66 -8.79 -16.89 19.14
N VAL A 67 -7.91 -16.77 18.14
CA VAL A 67 -8.29 -16.85 16.71
C VAL A 67 -8.79 -18.24 16.33
N ALA A 68 -8.12 -19.30 16.80
CA ALA A 68 -8.52 -20.69 16.54
C ALA A 68 -9.85 -21.06 17.23
N ALA A 69 -10.24 -20.38 18.31
CA ALA A 69 -11.53 -20.56 18.94
C ALA A 69 -12.63 -19.71 18.26
N ALA A 70 -12.31 -18.47 17.87
CA ALA A 70 -13.28 -17.51 17.36
C ALA A 70 -13.97 -17.97 16.06
N LEU A 71 -13.20 -18.47 15.08
CA LEU A 71 -13.78 -18.85 13.79
C LEU A 71 -14.68 -20.10 13.88
N PRO A 72 -14.26 -21.22 14.50
CA PRO A 72 -15.16 -22.36 14.70
C PRO A 72 -16.37 -22.02 15.58
N ALA A 73 -16.20 -21.16 16.59
CA ALA A 73 -17.33 -20.70 17.41
C ALA A 73 -18.33 -19.89 16.58
N TYR A 74 -17.84 -18.96 15.75
CA TYR A 74 -18.68 -18.20 14.82
C TYR A 74 -19.45 -19.13 13.87
N VAL A 75 -18.74 -20.07 13.22
CA VAL A 75 -19.36 -21.04 12.31
C VAL A 75 -20.38 -21.93 13.04
N LYS A 76 -20.10 -22.35 14.28
CA LYS A 76 -21.04 -23.15 15.06
C LYS A 76 -22.30 -22.37 15.47
N LEU A 77 -22.15 -21.09 15.81
CA LEU A 77 -23.24 -20.25 16.31
C LEU A 77 -24.10 -19.68 15.19
N ARG A 78 -23.49 -19.28 14.06
CA ARG A 78 -24.15 -18.56 12.96
C ARG A 78 -24.24 -19.35 11.67
N GLY A 79 -23.47 -20.44 11.54
CA GLY A 79 -23.41 -21.22 10.30
C GLY A 79 -24.75 -21.85 9.91
N ALA A 80 -25.56 -22.26 10.89
CA ALA A 80 -26.89 -22.82 10.64
C ALA A 80 -27.94 -21.77 10.22
N GLU A 81 -27.67 -20.48 10.44
CA GLU A 81 -28.56 -19.38 10.03
C GLU A 81 -28.27 -18.93 8.59
N LEU A 82 -27.09 -19.27 8.05
CA LEU A 82 -26.72 -18.95 6.68
C LEU A 82 -27.45 -19.90 5.72
N THR A 83 -28.05 -19.34 4.67
CA THR A 83 -28.74 -20.11 3.64
C THR A 83 -28.40 -19.58 2.25
N GLY A 84 -28.50 -20.44 1.24
CA GLY A 84 -28.34 -20.06 -0.17
C GLY A 84 -26.96 -19.46 -0.46
N SER A 85 -26.92 -18.31 -1.14
CA SER A 85 -25.68 -17.66 -1.58
C SER A 85 -24.79 -17.19 -0.42
N ALA A 86 -25.39 -16.84 0.74
CA ALA A 86 -24.64 -16.41 1.92
C ALA A 86 -23.84 -17.57 2.53
N GLU A 87 -24.42 -18.77 2.57
CA GLU A 87 -23.75 -19.98 3.06
C GLU A 87 -22.60 -20.37 2.14
N VAL A 88 -22.83 -20.40 0.82
CA VAL A 88 -21.82 -20.70 -0.19
C VAL A 88 -20.65 -19.71 -0.11
N GLY A 89 -20.94 -18.42 0.01
CA GLY A 89 -19.91 -17.38 0.16
C GLY A 89 -19.08 -17.55 1.43
N ALA A 90 -19.73 -17.81 2.57
CA ALA A 90 -19.04 -18.02 3.84
C ALA A 90 -18.16 -19.29 3.81
N ALA A 91 -18.68 -20.39 3.28
CA ALA A 91 -17.94 -21.64 3.11
C ALA A 91 -16.68 -21.44 2.26
N LEU A 92 -16.79 -20.66 1.17
CA LEU A 92 -15.67 -20.34 0.32
C LEU A 92 -14.63 -19.49 1.06
N ALA A 93 -15.05 -18.42 1.76
CA ALA A 93 -14.12 -17.59 2.52
C ALA A 93 -13.37 -18.38 3.61
N VAL A 94 -14.09 -19.23 4.35
CA VAL A 94 -13.50 -20.05 5.42
C VAL A 94 -12.55 -21.10 4.85
N SER A 95 -12.92 -21.79 3.78
CA SER A 95 -12.06 -22.78 3.13
C SER A 95 -10.80 -22.15 2.53
N GLN A 96 -10.91 -20.99 1.88
CA GLN A 96 -9.76 -20.26 1.33
C GLN A 96 -8.83 -19.77 2.45
N LEU A 97 -9.37 -19.28 3.56
CA LEU A 97 -8.59 -18.89 4.74
C LEU A 97 -7.88 -20.10 5.38
N ALA A 98 -8.53 -21.25 5.45
CA ALA A 98 -7.93 -22.49 5.93
C ALA A 98 -6.79 -22.96 5.03
N ILE A 99 -7.00 -23.00 3.71
CA ILE A 99 -5.97 -23.34 2.71
C ILE A 99 -4.77 -22.42 2.90
N PHE A 100 -5.00 -21.10 2.91
CA PHE A 100 -3.95 -20.09 3.10
C PHE A 100 -3.12 -20.38 4.34
N TRP A 101 -3.76 -20.58 5.48
CA TRP A 101 -3.06 -20.76 6.74
C TRP A 101 -2.27 -22.07 6.81
N VAL A 102 -2.78 -23.16 6.24
CA VAL A 102 -2.09 -24.46 6.17
C VAL A 102 -0.80 -24.34 5.39
N TRP A 103 -0.85 -23.89 4.13
CA TRP A 103 0.35 -23.86 3.30
C TRP A 103 1.32 -22.76 3.70
N MET A 104 0.83 -21.60 4.20
CA MET A 104 1.71 -20.55 4.73
C MET A 104 2.46 -20.99 5.96
N THR A 105 1.79 -21.67 6.89
CA THR A 105 2.44 -22.22 8.09
C THR A 105 3.51 -23.23 7.69
N ALA A 106 3.19 -24.15 6.79
CA ALA A 106 4.15 -25.13 6.28
C ALA A 106 5.33 -24.45 5.56
N LEU A 107 5.09 -23.44 4.72
CA LEU A 107 6.11 -22.69 3.99
C LEU A 107 7.07 -21.96 4.94
N VAL A 108 6.55 -21.25 5.94
CA VAL A 108 7.35 -20.51 6.92
C VAL A 108 8.22 -21.47 7.73
N ILE A 109 7.66 -22.61 8.16
CA ILE A 109 8.42 -23.62 8.90
C ILE A 109 9.49 -24.24 7.99
N ALA A 110 9.15 -24.68 6.79
CA ALA A 110 10.09 -25.26 5.84
C ALA A 110 11.24 -24.30 5.50
N GLY A 111 10.94 -23.01 5.25
CA GLY A 111 11.95 -21.98 5.01
C GLY A 111 12.84 -21.69 6.23
N ARG A 112 12.37 -21.96 7.45
CA ARG A 112 13.19 -21.89 8.67
C ARG A 112 14.04 -23.16 8.84
N VAL A 113 13.48 -24.34 8.59
CA VAL A 113 14.20 -25.62 8.62
C VAL A 113 15.33 -25.63 7.59
N ALA A 114 15.08 -25.16 6.37
CA ALA A 114 16.10 -25.04 5.32
C ALA A 114 17.30 -24.15 5.74
N ARG A 115 17.06 -23.10 6.55
CA ARG A 115 18.12 -22.21 7.04
C ARG A 115 18.81 -22.71 8.32
N ARG A 116 18.09 -23.43 9.18
CA ARG A 116 18.57 -23.86 10.51
C ARG A 116 19.15 -25.28 10.51
N GLY A 117 18.75 -26.11 9.55
CA GLY A 117 18.92 -27.56 9.59
C GLY A 117 17.81 -28.28 10.37
N VAL A 118 17.72 -29.59 10.14
CA VAL A 118 16.72 -30.51 10.72
C VAL A 118 17.06 -30.81 12.19
N ARG A 119 16.07 -30.72 13.10
CA ARG A 119 16.26 -31.06 14.53
C ARG A 119 15.32 -32.14 15.09
N ASN A 120 14.24 -32.48 14.39
CA ASN A 120 13.26 -33.48 14.81
C ASN A 120 12.66 -34.19 13.58
N SER A 121 11.82 -35.20 13.83
CA SER A 121 11.15 -35.96 12.77
C SER A 121 10.25 -35.10 11.86
N PHE A 122 9.59 -34.09 12.42
CA PHE A 122 8.75 -33.18 11.65
C PHE A 122 9.56 -32.28 10.70
N ASP A 123 10.69 -31.74 11.17
CA ASP A 123 11.64 -31.01 10.33
C ASP A 123 12.18 -31.91 9.21
N ALA A 124 12.42 -33.19 9.51
CA ALA A 124 12.88 -34.18 8.53
C ALA A 124 11.82 -34.46 7.46
N PHE A 125 10.55 -34.60 7.87
CA PHE A 125 9.41 -34.71 6.95
C PHE A 125 9.32 -33.50 6.02
N LEU A 126 9.36 -32.27 6.58
CA LEU A 126 9.30 -31.05 5.78
C LEU A 126 10.50 -30.89 4.85
N ALA A 127 11.71 -31.24 5.31
CA ALA A 127 12.90 -31.27 4.46
C ALA A 127 12.77 -32.30 3.33
N GLY A 128 12.09 -33.43 3.57
CA GLY A 128 11.79 -34.45 2.58
C GLY A 128 10.85 -33.99 1.46
N LEU A 129 10.04 -32.94 1.68
CA LEU A 129 9.21 -32.33 0.63
C LEU A 129 10.05 -31.55 -0.42
N GLY A 130 11.33 -31.30 -0.13
CA GLY A 130 12.27 -30.61 -1.01
C GLY A 130 12.29 -29.10 -0.82
N ASP A 131 12.43 -28.37 -1.93
CA ASP A 131 12.47 -26.89 -1.90
C ASP A 131 11.16 -26.32 -1.34
N PRO A 132 11.20 -25.43 -0.31
CA PRO A 132 10.03 -24.75 0.23
C PRO A 132 9.12 -24.11 -0.85
N ARG A 133 9.66 -23.71 -2.00
CA ARG A 133 8.87 -23.18 -3.14
C ARG A 133 7.79 -24.15 -3.63
N ARG A 134 7.97 -25.46 -3.50
CA ARG A 134 6.96 -26.46 -3.89
C ARG A 134 5.69 -26.33 -3.04
N ILE A 135 5.83 -26.01 -1.75
CA ILE A 135 4.69 -25.76 -0.85
C ILE A 135 3.90 -24.55 -1.31
N PHE A 136 4.58 -23.50 -1.78
CA PHE A 136 3.93 -22.31 -2.33
C PHE A 136 3.11 -22.62 -3.59
N TYR A 137 3.66 -23.37 -4.56
CA TYR A 137 2.91 -23.76 -5.76
C TYR A 137 1.72 -24.67 -5.44
N PHE A 138 1.89 -25.63 -4.52
CA PHE A 138 0.80 -26.46 -4.05
C PHE A 138 -0.30 -25.62 -3.38
N GLY A 139 0.08 -24.63 -2.56
CA GLY A 139 -0.86 -23.69 -1.94
C GLY A 139 -1.69 -22.91 -2.96
N ILE A 140 -1.05 -22.32 -3.97
CA ILE A 140 -1.76 -21.63 -5.06
C ILE A 140 -2.67 -22.59 -5.82
N GLY A 141 -2.18 -23.78 -6.15
CA GLY A 141 -2.97 -24.81 -6.81
C GLY A 141 -4.21 -25.21 -5.99
N ALA A 142 -4.07 -25.36 -4.67
CA ALA A 142 -5.17 -25.69 -3.77
C ALA A 142 -6.24 -24.59 -3.75
N HIS A 143 -5.85 -23.31 -3.74
CA HIS A 143 -6.78 -22.19 -3.87
C HIS A 143 -7.56 -22.25 -5.19
N ALA A 144 -6.85 -22.40 -6.32
CA ALA A 144 -7.46 -22.45 -7.65
C ALA A 144 -8.40 -23.64 -7.82
N VAL A 145 -8.00 -24.83 -7.36
CA VAL A 145 -8.85 -26.03 -7.40
C VAL A 145 -10.08 -25.86 -6.53
N SER A 146 -9.95 -25.33 -5.32
CA SER A 146 -11.11 -25.08 -4.44
C SER A 146 -12.10 -24.09 -5.06
N LEU A 147 -11.62 -23.00 -5.69
CA LEU A 147 -12.48 -22.06 -6.41
C LEU A 147 -13.16 -22.71 -7.62
N ALA A 148 -12.41 -23.48 -8.42
CA ALA A 148 -12.93 -24.14 -9.61
C ALA A 148 -13.98 -25.21 -9.27
N LEU A 149 -13.76 -26.00 -8.21
CA LEU A 149 -14.74 -26.98 -7.73
C LEU A 149 -16.02 -26.32 -7.24
N GLY A 150 -15.90 -25.22 -6.48
CA GLY A 150 -17.05 -24.45 -6.01
C GLY A 150 -17.86 -23.82 -7.16
N ALA A 151 -17.19 -23.39 -8.23
CA ALA A 151 -17.86 -22.91 -9.44
C ALA A 151 -18.51 -24.05 -10.23
N TYR A 152 -17.81 -25.17 -10.41
CA TYR A 152 -18.24 -26.29 -11.25
C TYR A 152 -19.44 -27.06 -10.68
N TYR A 153 -19.45 -27.31 -9.36
CA TYR A 153 -20.51 -28.06 -8.68
C TYR A 153 -21.65 -27.18 -8.13
N ARG A 154 -21.70 -25.90 -8.50
CA ARG A 154 -22.71 -24.96 -7.98
C ARG A 154 -24.14 -25.45 -8.27
N GLY A 155 -24.98 -25.48 -7.24
CA GLY A 155 -26.38 -25.91 -7.36
C GLY A 155 -26.59 -27.42 -7.51
N THR A 156 -25.56 -28.22 -7.26
CA THR A 156 -25.64 -29.70 -7.23
C THR A 156 -25.54 -30.20 -5.79
N GLU A 157 -26.04 -31.42 -5.50
CA GLU A 157 -25.91 -32.05 -4.18
C GLU A 157 -24.44 -32.17 -3.73
N THR A 158 -23.53 -32.46 -4.67
CA THR A 158 -22.08 -32.43 -4.44
C THR A 158 -21.59 -31.04 -4.02
N GLY A 159 -22.16 -29.98 -4.61
CA GLY A 159 -21.86 -28.60 -4.26
C GLY A 159 -22.29 -28.23 -2.84
N ASP A 160 -23.46 -28.72 -2.41
CA ASP A 160 -23.97 -28.53 -1.05
C ASP A 160 -23.10 -29.27 -0.02
N ALA A 161 -22.68 -30.51 -0.36
CA ALA A 161 -21.71 -31.26 0.43
C ALA A 161 -20.36 -30.53 0.53
N LEU A 162 -19.85 -29.99 -0.58
CA LEU A 162 -18.61 -29.20 -0.58
C LEU A 162 -18.74 -27.91 0.23
N THR A 163 -19.91 -27.27 0.20
CA THR A 163 -20.21 -26.04 0.98
C THR A 163 -20.17 -26.33 2.47
N SER A 164 -20.87 -27.37 2.92
CA SER A 164 -20.87 -27.77 4.34
C SER A 164 -19.47 -28.19 4.83
N VAL A 165 -18.74 -29.00 4.04
CA VAL A 165 -17.35 -29.39 4.35
C VAL A 165 -16.43 -28.17 4.36
N GLY A 166 -16.58 -27.25 3.41
CA GLY A 166 -15.79 -26.02 3.33
C GLY A 166 -16.00 -25.11 4.54
N LEU A 167 -17.24 -24.99 5.02
CA LEU A 167 -17.58 -24.16 6.17
C LEU A 167 -17.11 -24.77 7.49
N TYR A 168 -17.59 -25.96 7.84
CA TYR A 168 -17.29 -26.59 9.13
C TYR A 168 -15.90 -27.24 9.16
N GLY A 169 -15.57 -27.99 8.11
CA GLY A 169 -14.25 -28.61 7.97
C GLY A 169 -13.15 -27.57 7.78
N GLY A 170 -13.39 -26.55 6.96
CA GLY A 170 -12.44 -25.44 6.78
C GLY A 170 -12.15 -24.72 8.09
N ALA A 171 -13.16 -24.41 8.90
CA ALA A 171 -12.95 -23.76 10.20
C ALA A 171 -12.10 -24.61 11.16
N ALA A 172 -12.34 -25.93 11.21
CA ALA A 172 -11.55 -26.85 12.02
C ALA A 172 -10.09 -26.95 11.53
N VAL A 173 -9.88 -27.06 10.21
CA VAL A 173 -8.54 -27.10 9.60
C VAL A 173 -7.79 -25.80 9.85
N PHE A 174 -8.45 -24.65 9.72
CA PHE A 174 -7.87 -23.34 10.05
C PHE A 174 -7.42 -23.29 11.51
N ALA A 175 -8.31 -23.63 12.45
CA ALA A 175 -8.01 -23.63 13.87
C ALA A 175 -6.82 -24.54 14.20
N PHE A 176 -6.80 -25.75 13.64
CA PHE A 176 -5.68 -26.66 13.77
C PHE A 176 -4.37 -26.05 13.24
N ALA A 177 -4.38 -25.49 12.03
CA ALA A 177 -3.19 -24.91 11.41
C ALA A 177 -2.63 -23.71 12.20
N VAL A 178 -3.51 -22.85 12.72
CA VAL A 178 -3.17 -21.73 13.60
C VAL A 178 -2.47 -22.20 14.87
N LEU A 179 -3.08 -23.15 15.58
CA LEU A 179 -2.53 -23.70 16.82
C LEU A 179 -1.22 -24.45 16.58
N PHE A 180 -1.16 -25.22 15.49
CA PHE A 180 0.04 -25.95 15.11
C PHE A 180 1.21 -25.00 14.84
N GLY A 181 1.00 -23.95 14.05
CA GLY A 181 2.02 -22.95 13.75
C GLY A 181 2.53 -22.22 15.00
N ALA A 182 1.60 -21.79 15.86
CA ALA A 182 1.93 -21.14 17.13
C ALA A 182 2.67 -22.08 18.10
N GLY A 183 2.22 -23.32 18.22
CA GLY A 183 2.86 -24.36 19.03
C GLY A 183 4.27 -24.68 18.53
N TYR A 184 4.46 -24.81 17.23
CA TYR A 184 5.78 -24.99 16.62
C TYR A 184 6.70 -23.79 16.92
N ALA A 185 6.19 -22.56 16.76
CA ALA A 185 6.95 -21.35 17.06
C ALA A 185 7.40 -21.32 18.54
N ALA A 186 6.50 -21.59 19.49
CA ALA A 186 6.79 -21.64 20.92
C ALA A 186 7.79 -22.76 21.28
N TYR A 187 7.64 -23.95 20.67
CA TYR A 187 8.58 -25.07 20.83
C TYR A 187 9.97 -24.74 20.29
N SER A 188 10.05 -23.99 19.18
CA SER A 188 11.31 -23.66 18.50
C SER A 188 12.23 -22.75 19.32
N ILE A 189 11.67 -22.00 20.29
CA ILE A 189 12.38 -21.04 21.13
C ILE A 189 12.58 -21.51 22.58
N ARG A 190 12.09 -22.71 22.94
CA ARG A 190 11.98 -23.17 24.34
C ARG A 190 13.30 -23.25 25.13
N ASN A 191 14.42 -23.46 24.45
CA ASN A 191 15.74 -23.64 25.08
C ASN A 191 16.49 -22.32 25.28
N GLU A 192 15.97 -21.21 24.75
CA GLU A 192 16.60 -19.90 24.89
C GLU A 192 16.09 -19.22 26.18
N PRO A 193 16.93 -18.52 26.96
CA PRO A 193 16.47 -17.81 28.15
C PRO A 193 15.75 -16.48 27.83
N ARG A 194 16.18 -15.80 26.76
CA ARG A 194 15.60 -14.54 26.28
C ARG A 194 15.61 -14.50 24.75
N ILE A 195 14.60 -13.87 24.17
CA ILE A 195 14.49 -13.69 22.73
C ILE A 195 14.60 -12.20 22.39
N GLY A 196 15.47 -11.88 21.43
CA GLY A 196 15.60 -10.52 20.89
C GLY A 196 14.62 -10.30 19.74
N LEU A 197 13.56 -9.53 19.98
CA LEU A 197 12.62 -9.10 18.94
C LEU A 197 13.22 -7.95 18.15
N ARG A 198 13.45 -8.16 16.85
CA ARG A 198 13.97 -7.13 15.93
C ARG A 198 12.91 -6.56 14.99
N LEU A 199 11.77 -7.27 14.84
CA LEU A 199 10.67 -6.92 13.91
C LEU A 199 11.16 -6.43 12.55
N VAL A 200 12.17 -7.10 11.98
CA VAL A 200 12.68 -6.78 10.64
C VAL A 200 13.23 -5.32 10.53
N GLY A 201 13.50 -4.68 11.67
CA GLY A 201 14.02 -3.32 11.80
C GLY A 201 12.96 -2.25 12.09
N LEU A 202 11.68 -2.64 12.22
CA LEU A 202 10.57 -1.70 12.45
C LEU A 202 10.62 -0.98 13.81
N LEU A 203 11.38 -1.52 14.78
CA LEU A 203 11.62 -0.84 16.06
C LEU A 203 12.48 0.43 15.91
N HIS A 204 13.20 0.58 14.79
CA HIS A 204 14.08 1.72 14.56
C HIS A 204 13.30 3.01 14.29
N PRO A 205 12.36 3.09 13.34
CA PRO A 205 11.50 4.27 13.21
C PRO A 205 10.75 4.64 14.48
N ALA A 206 10.28 3.64 15.26
CA ALA A 206 9.63 3.90 16.54
C ALA A 206 10.59 4.56 17.55
N ALA A 207 11.84 4.10 17.62
CA ALA A 207 12.87 4.73 18.44
C ALA A 207 13.25 6.13 17.95
N ASP A 208 13.29 6.37 16.63
CA ASP A 208 13.54 7.70 16.06
C ASP A 208 12.41 8.67 16.42
N GLY A 209 11.14 8.26 16.30
CA GLY A 209 9.99 9.06 16.71
C GLY A 209 9.96 9.35 18.20
N LEU A 210 10.23 8.34 19.04
CA LEU A 210 10.32 8.51 20.49
C LEU A 210 11.44 9.49 20.87
N LYS A 211 12.61 9.37 20.23
CA LYS A 211 13.73 10.29 20.43
C LYS A 211 13.34 11.73 20.08
N THR A 212 12.62 11.96 18.98
CA THR A 212 12.23 13.33 18.59
C THR A 212 11.26 13.99 19.56
N LEU A 213 10.44 13.20 20.28
CA LEU A 213 9.53 13.73 21.32
C LEU A 213 10.26 14.20 22.57
N PHE A 214 11.34 13.51 22.96
CA PHE A 214 12.13 13.86 24.16
C PHE A 214 13.30 14.80 23.87
N LYS A 215 13.54 15.13 22.61
CA LYS A 215 14.61 16.04 22.22
C LYS A 215 14.21 17.48 22.51
N GLU A 216 15.19 18.28 22.96
CA GLU A 216 15.01 19.71 23.20
C GLU A 216 14.52 20.45 21.94
N ASP A 217 13.46 21.25 22.12
CA ASP A 217 12.93 22.16 21.11
C ASP A 217 13.68 23.50 21.19
N PHE A 218 14.67 23.66 20.31
CA PHE A 218 15.48 24.87 20.22
C PHE A 218 14.89 25.84 19.19
N ILE A 219 14.77 27.11 19.56
CA ILE A 219 14.37 28.22 18.68
C ILE A 219 15.49 29.26 18.68
N PRO A 220 16.03 29.67 17.51
CA PRO A 220 17.08 30.68 17.45
C PRO A 220 16.67 32.00 18.12
N PRO A 221 17.58 32.74 18.79
CA PRO A 221 17.22 33.96 19.51
C PRO A 221 16.62 35.08 18.66
N ARG A 222 16.98 35.14 17.37
CA ARG A 222 16.49 36.15 16.42
C ARG A 222 15.37 35.64 15.51
N ALA A 223 15.00 34.37 15.62
CA ALA A 223 13.89 33.80 14.87
C ALA A 223 12.56 34.37 15.36
N ASP A 224 11.60 34.51 14.44
CA ASP A 224 10.23 34.81 14.81
C ASP A 224 9.60 33.58 15.46
N ARG A 225 9.34 33.64 16.77
CA ARG A 225 8.88 32.48 17.55
C ARG A 225 7.53 31.95 17.09
N LEU A 226 6.62 32.84 16.66
CA LEU A 226 5.28 32.47 16.24
C LEU A 226 5.35 31.76 14.88
N LEU A 227 6.01 32.39 13.91
CA LEU A 227 6.12 31.84 12.55
C LEU A 227 6.99 30.57 12.53
N HIS A 228 8.06 30.52 13.33
CA HIS A 228 8.87 29.31 13.48
C HIS A 228 8.05 28.16 14.04
N SER A 229 7.18 28.41 15.03
CA SER A 229 6.31 27.35 15.57
C SER A 229 5.19 26.94 14.62
N LEU A 230 4.63 27.88 13.84
CA LEU A 230 3.52 27.63 12.91
C LEU A 230 3.95 26.98 11.59
N ALA A 231 5.14 27.26 11.08
CA ALA A 231 5.57 26.77 9.78
C ALA A 231 5.53 25.23 9.64
N PRO A 232 6.00 24.41 10.62
CA PRO A 232 5.83 22.96 10.57
C PRO A 232 4.37 22.50 10.57
N LEU A 233 3.49 23.19 11.32
CA LEU A 233 2.06 22.88 11.36
C LEU A 233 1.40 23.11 9.99
N ILE A 234 1.73 24.25 9.35
CA ILE A 234 1.23 24.61 8.02
C ILE A 234 1.75 23.65 6.94
N ALA A 235 2.95 23.08 7.08
CA ALA A 235 3.44 22.07 6.16
C ALA A 235 2.84 20.67 6.42
N PHE A 236 2.66 20.31 7.69
CA PHE A 236 2.26 18.96 8.10
C PHE A 236 0.75 18.73 7.99
N PHE A 237 -0.07 19.69 8.39
CA PHE A 237 -1.53 19.55 8.39
C PHE A 237 -2.08 19.22 6.99
N PRO A 238 -1.75 19.97 5.92
CA PRO A 238 -2.28 19.68 4.59
C PRO A 238 -1.87 18.31 4.08
N ALA A 239 -0.63 17.87 4.36
CA ALA A 239 -0.17 16.54 3.98
C ALA A 239 -1.07 15.42 4.55
N LEU A 240 -1.64 15.59 5.74
CA LEU A 240 -2.57 14.62 6.33
C LEU A 240 -3.97 14.67 5.72
N VAL A 241 -4.54 15.86 5.56
CA VAL A 241 -5.95 16.02 5.18
C VAL A 241 -6.20 15.90 3.67
N VAL A 242 -5.15 15.97 2.84
CA VAL A 242 -5.24 15.79 1.39
C VAL A 242 -5.78 14.41 1.01
N LEU A 243 -5.52 13.36 1.80
CA LEU A 243 -6.04 12.01 1.53
C LEU A 243 -7.53 11.85 1.84
N ALA A 244 -8.20 12.84 2.44
CA ALA A 244 -9.61 12.72 2.83
C ALA A 244 -10.54 12.48 1.62
N VAL A 245 -10.17 12.98 0.43
CA VAL A 245 -10.94 12.83 -0.81
C VAL A 245 -10.60 11.56 -1.61
N VAL A 246 -9.61 10.78 -1.18
CA VAL A 246 -9.21 9.56 -1.89
C VAL A 246 -9.90 8.36 -1.25
N PRO A 247 -10.80 7.66 -1.95
CA PRO A 247 -11.49 6.49 -1.41
C PRO A 247 -10.55 5.28 -1.36
N PHE A 248 -10.59 4.55 -0.26
CA PHE A 248 -9.74 3.38 -0.03
C PHE A 248 -10.35 2.08 -0.55
N GLY A 249 -11.66 2.06 -0.76
CA GLY A 249 -12.42 0.89 -1.17
C GLY A 249 -13.78 1.29 -1.70
N ASP A 250 -14.50 0.30 -2.21
CA ASP A 250 -15.90 0.47 -2.58
C ASP A 250 -16.78 0.61 -1.31
N THR A 251 -18.07 0.86 -1.53
CA THR A 251 -19.06 1.08 -0.48
C THR A 251 -19.40 -0.22 0.25
N LEU A 252 -19.38 -0.18 1.59
CA LEU A 252 -19.94 -1.25 2.42
C LEU A 252 -21.45 -1.07 2.52
N CYS A 253 -22.21 -2.15 2.36
CA CYS A 253 -23.68 -2.09 2.32
C CYS A 253 -24.24 -2.85 3.53
N PHE A 254 -25.00 -2.13 4.36
CA PHE A 254 -25.60 -2.62 5.60
C PHE A 254 -27.13 -2.55 5.53
N GLY A 255 -27.81 -3.37 6.34
CA GLY A 255 -29.22 -3.20 6.65
C GLY A 255 -29.48 -1.89 7.41
N VAL A 256 -30.69 -1.36 7.24
CA VAL A 256 -31.20 -0.19 7.97
C VAL A 256 -32.37 -0.60 8.85
N ASP A 257 -32.51 0.03 10.01
CA ASP A 257 -33.69 -0.14 10.86
C ASP A 257 -34.89 0.70 10.38
N GLU A 258 -36.04 0.53 11.05
CA GLU A 258 -37.26 1.31 10.76
C GLU A 258 -37.08 2.82 10.94
N SER A 259 -36.04 3.26 11.67
CA SER A 259 -35.69 4.67 11.86
C SER A 259 -34.70 5.21 10.82
N GLY A 260 -34.24 4.37 9.89
CA GLY A 260 -33.24 4.69 8.88
C GLY A 260 -31.80 4.68 9.39
N SER A 261 -31.55 4.21 10.62
CA SER A 261 -30.22 4.11 11.20
C SER A 261 -29.49 2.84 10.70
N ILE A 262 -28.16 2.94 10.57
CA ILE A 262 -27.34 1.85 10.01
C ILE A 262 -27.14 0.75 11.05
N GLN A 263 -27.60 -0.47 10.74
CA GLN A 263 -27.35 -1.63 11.57
C GLN A 263 -26.02 -2.28 11.21
N LEU A 264 -24.96 -1.93 11.94
CA LEU A 264 -23.60 -2.47 11.73
C LEU A 264 -23.50 -4.00 11.85
N THR A 265 -24.48 -4.65 12.49
CA THR A 265 -24.58 -6.09 12.63
C THR A 265 -25.13 -6.79 11.38
N GLU A 266 -25.80 -6.05 10.49
CA GLU A 266 -26.48 -6.58 9.30
C GLU A 266 -25.71 -6.20 8.02
N LEU A 267 -24.43 -6.56 7.96
CA LEU A 267 -23.65 -6.40 6.72
C LEU A 267 -24.23 -7.34 5.64
N MET A 268 -24.58 -6.79 4.48
CA MET A 268 -25.13 -7.58 3.38
C MET A 268 -24.11 -8.64 2.93
N PRO A 269 -24.48 -9.94 2.90
CA PRO A 269 -23.53 -11.00 2.60
C PRO A 269 -23.11 -11.01 1.13
N VAL A 270 -24.04 -10.69 0.22
CA VAL A 270 -23.81 -10.64 -1.24
C VAL A 270 -24.53 -9.42 -1.79
N VAL A 271 -23.86 -8.67 -2.65
CA VAL A 271 -24.40 -7.47 -3.31
C VAL A 271 -24.29 -7.66 -4.83
N PRO A 272 -25.35 -7.44 -5.61
CA PRO A 272 -25.28 -7.49 -7.07
C PRO A 272 -24.25 -6.51 -7.65
N ALA A 273 -23.73 -6.84 -8.84
CA ALA A 273 -22.73 -6.02 -9.52
C ALA A 273 -23.21 -4.58 -9.74
N THR A 274 -24.51 -4.40 -10.01
CA THR A 274 -25.17 -3.11 -10.20
C THR A 274 -26.37 -2.94 -9.26
N GLY A 275 -26.61 -1.70 -8.81
CA GLY A 275 -27.94 -1.24 -8.40
C GLY A 275 -28.50 -1.54 -6.99
N VAL A 276 -27.70 -1.74 -5.93
CA VAL A 276 -28.29 -2.23 -4.65
C VAL A 276 -27.95 -1.45 -3.36
N CYS A 277 -27.08 -0.45 -3.37
CA CYS A 277 -26.67 0.23 -2.12
C CYS A 277 -27.14 1.68 -2.04
N THR A 278 -28.45 1.90 -1.97
CA THR A 278 -29.03 3.25 -1.74
C THR A 278 -29.29 3.52 -0.26
N GLU A 279 -29.62 2.51 0.53
CA GLU A 279 -29.85 2.60 1.98
C GLU A 279 -28.74 1.84 2.73
N GLY A 280 -28.23 2.39 3.84
CA GLY A 280 -27.16 1.76 4.62
C GLY A 280 -25.77 1.73 3.96
N ALA A 281 -25.55 2.59 2.96
CA ALA A 281 -24.29 2.71 2.23
C ALA A 281 -23.22 3.46 3.05
N VAL A 282 -22.13 2.77 3.38
CA VAL A 282 -20.96 3.36 4.03
C VAL A 282 -19.81 3.42 3.02
N PRO A 283 -19.60 4.56 2.33
CA PRO A 283 -18.47 4.73 1.43
C PRO A 283 -17.16 4.68 2.22
N LEU A 284 -16.13 4.05 1.65
CA LEU A 284 -14.78 3.96 2.24
C LEU A 284 -13.88 5.15 1.83
N GLY A 285 -14.48 6.31 1.61
CA GLY A 285 -13.82 7.62 1.58
C GLY A 285 -14.22 8.45 2.80
N VAL A 286 -13.40 9.42 3.19
CA VAL A 286 -13.74 10.35 4.29
C VAL A 286 -14.69 11.43 3.77
N LEU A 287 -14.33 12.04 2.65
CA LEU A 287 -15.10 13.09 1.98
C LEU A 287 -15.31 12.69 0.52
N ASP A 288 -16.55 12.78 0.07
CA ASP A 288 -16.91 12.61 -1.32
C ASP A 288 -17.30 13.99 -1.88
N LEU A 289 -16.34 14.65 -2.52
CA LEU A 289 -16.50 16.02 -3.01
C LEU A 289 -16.54 16.02 -4.55
N ASN A 290 -17.53 16.71 -5.11
CA ASN A 290 -17.63 16.95 -6.56
C ASN A 290 -16.35 17.61 -7.13
N VAL A 291 -15.60 18.32 -6.28
CA VAL A 291 -14.34 19.00 -6.62
C VAL A 291 -13.13 18.32 -5.96
N GLY A 292 -13.18 17.00 -5.75
CA GLY A 292 -12.19 16.23 -4.99
C GLY A 292 -10.74 16.47 -5.43
N VAL A 293 -10.45 16.43 -6.74
CA VAL A 293 -9.08 16.70 -7.23
C VAL A 293 -8.66 18.16 -7.02
N LEU A 294 -9.58 19.12 -7.11
CA LEU A 294 -9.28 20.52 -6.82
C LEU A 294 -9.01 20.75 -5.33
N TYR A 295 -9.74 20.07 -4.45
CA TYR A 295 -9.46 20.07 -3.01
C TYR A 295 -8.05 19.55 -2.72
N PHE A 296 -7.62 18.47 -3.41
CA PHE A 296 -6.26 17.93 -3.29
C PHE A 296 -5.21 19.02 -3.58
N PHE A 297 -5.31 19.70 -4.72
CA PHE A 297 -4.37 20.76 -5.09
C PHE A 297 -4.45 21.96 -4.17
N ALA A 298 -5.67 22.43 -3.84
CA ALA A 298 -5.87 23.58 -2.97
C ALA A 298 -5.21 23.38 -1.59
N LEU A 299 -5.28 22.17 -1.03
CA LEU A 299 -4.62 21.88 0.24
C LEU A 299 -3.12 21.61 0.05
N ALA A 300 -2.71 20.83 -0.95
CA ALA A 300 -1.29 20.56 -1.20
C ALA A 300 -0.49 21.87 -1.38
N GLY A 301 -1.02 22.84 -2.12
CA GLY A 301 -0.41 24.16 -2.34
C GLY A 301 -0.20 24.98 -1.07
N THR A 302 -0.97 24.77 0.00
CA THR A 302 -0.71 25.44 1.29
C THR A 302 0.58 24.98 1.96
N GLY A 303 1.05 23.76 1.67
CA GLY A 303 2.34 23.25 2.14
C GLY A 303 3.54 24.06 1.65
N ILE A 304 3.39 24.75 0.50
CA ILE A 304 4.39 25.66 -0.06
C ILE A 304 4.67 26.82 0.90
N VAL A 305 3.59 27.38 1.46
CA VAL A 305 3.66 28.47 2.45
C VAL A 305 4.40 28.01 3.69
N GLY A 306 4.16 26.77 4.15
CA GLY A 306 4.88 26.19 5.29
C GLY A 306 6.40 26.18 5.10
N ALA A 307 6.90 25.73 3.94
CA ALA A 307 8.34 25.70 3.68
C ALA A 307 8.94 27.11 3.50
N ALA A 308 8.21 28.03 2.86
CA ALA A 308 8.64 29.41 2.68
C ALA A 308 8.74 30.15 4.03
N LEU A 309 7.71 30.02 4.87
CA LEU A 309 7.69 30.57 6.22
C LEU A 309 8.79 29.97 7.09
N ALA A 310 9.09 28.67 6.94
CA ALA A 310 10.15 28.03 7.70
C ALA A 310 11.52 28.66 7.43
N GLY A 311 11.83 28.90 6.14
CA GLY A 311 13.07 29.55 5.73
C GLY A 311 13.17 31.00 6.20
N TRP A 312 12.07 31.75 6.14
CA TRP A 312 12.01 33.15 6.58
C TRP A 312 12.11 33.30 8.10
N ALA A 313 11.31 32.53 8.85
CA ALA A 313 11.21 32.65 10.30
C ALA A 313 12.49 32.25 11.05
N SER A 314 13.37 31.49 10.40
CA SER A 314 14.61 30.97 10.99
C SER A 314 15.73 32.00 11.16
N ASP A 315 15.60 33.21 10.59
CA ASP A 315 16.65 34.26 10.58
C ASP A 315 18.06 33.76 10.20
N ASN A 316 18.11 32.82 9.25
CA ASN A 316 19.36 32.25 8.72
C ASN A 316 19.37 32.39 7.18
N LYS A 317 20.48 32.92 6.64
CA LYS A 317 20.67 33.10 5.19
C LYS A 317 20.54 31.80 4.40
N PHE A 318 21.06 30.68 4.92
CA PHE A 318 20.97 29.38 4.26
C PHE A 318 19.54 28.83 4.27
N SER A 319 18.84 28.97 5.40
CA SER A 319 17.43 28.58 5.51
C SER A 319 16.53 29.41 4.62
N LEU A 320 16.77 30.73 4.50
CA LEU A 320 16.04 31.60 3.59
C LEU A 320 16.25 31.19 2.13
N LEU A 321 17.50 30.90 1.72
CA LEU A 321 17.79 30.37 0.38
C LEU A 321 17.12 29.02 0.13
N GLY A 322 17.11 28.13 1.13
CA GLY A 322 16.40 26.86 1.07
C GLY A 322 14.90 27.02 0.90
N GLY A 323 14.28 27.92 1.67
CA GLY A 323 12.85 28.23 1.58
C GLY A 323 12.46 28.82 0.23
N LEU A 324 13.27 29.74 -0.32
CA LEU A 324 13.04 30.31 -1.66
C LEU A 324 13.13 29.24 -2.76
N ARG A 325 14.12 28.34 -2.68
CA ARG A 325 14.27 27.21 -3.62
C ARG A 325 13.11 26.21 -3.49
N ALA A 326 12.65 25.95 -2.27
CA ALA A 326 11.49 25.10 -2.00
C ALA A 326 10.24 25.68 -2.67
N ALA A 327 9.96 26.96 -2.42
CA ALA A 327 8.78 27.63 -2.94
C ALA A 327 8.78 27.69 -4.47
N SER A 328 9.89 28.08 -5.09
CA SER A 328 9.97 28.16 -6.55
C SER A 328 9.83 26.80 -7.23
N GLN A 329 10.41 25.74 -6.64
CA GLN A 329 10.26 24.39 -7.14
C GLN A 329 8.81 23.92 -7.03
N MET A 330 8.22 23.97 -5.84
CA MET A 330 6.87 23.44 -5.64
C MET A 330 5.84 24.14 -6.52
N VAL A 331 5.85 25.47 -6.58
CA VAL A 331 4.92 26.24 -7.43
C VAL A 331 5.04 25.83 -8.91
N SER A 332 6.26 25.62 -9.40
CA SER A 332 6.49 25.25 -10.80
C SER A 332 5.91 23.87 -11.14
N TYR A 333 6.02 22.92 -10.20
CA TYR A 333 5.58 21.54 -10.42
C TYR A 333 4.11 21.33 -10.07
N GLU A 334 3.54 22.12 -9.18
CA GLU A 334 2.10 22.13 -8.89
C GLU A 334 1.27 22.52 -10.12
N VAL A 335 1.64 23.62 -10.79
CA VAL A 335 0.98 24.05 -12.03
C VAL A 335 1.08 22.96 -13.10
N THR A 336 2.25 22.33 -13.23
CA THR A 336 2.47 21.26 -14.19
C THR A 336 1.60 20.03 -13.87
N MET A 337 1.55 19.59 -12.60
CA MET A 337 0.68 18.49 -12.18
C MET A 337 -0.79 18.76 -12.49
N GLY A 338 -1.28 19.95 -12.16
CA GLY A 338 -2.67 20.34 -12.45
C GLY A 338 -3.01 20.25 -13.94
N LEU A 339 -2.16 20.81 -14.80
CA LEU A 339 -2.37 20.77 -16.26
C LEU A 339 -2.32 19.34 -16.82
N THR A 340 -1.45 18.47 -16.30
CA THR A 340 -1.35 17.09 -16.80
C THR A 340 -2.63 16.28 -16.59
N LEU A 341 -3.45 16.60 -15.56
CA LEU A 341 -4.70 15.89 -15.28
C LEU A 341 -5.90 16.35 -16.11
N ILE A 342 -5.83 17.51 -16.77
CA ILE A 342 -6.95 18.03 -17.57
C ILE A 342 -7.35 17.04 -18.68
N GLY A 343 -6.38 16.34 -19.27
CA GLY A 343 -6.63 15.24 -20.21
C GLY A 343 -7.51 14.14 -19.61
N ALA A 344 -7.18 13.70 -18.39
CA ALA A 344 -7.96 12.69 -17.68
C ALA A 344 -9.37 13.20 -17.33
N PHE A 345 -9.52 14.47 -16.92
CA PHE A 345 -10.83 15.06 -16.62
C PHE A 345 -11.78 15.08 -17.82
N MET A 346 -11.26 15.35 -19.03
CA MET A 346 -12.06 15.31 -20.26
C MET A 346 -12.58 13.91 -20.58
N ILE A 347 -11.83 12.87 -20.21
CA ILE A 347 -12.21 11.47 -20.44
C ILE A 347 -13.19 10.98 -19.38
N TYR A 348 -12.91 11.26 -18.11
CA TYR A 348 -13.75 10.80 -17.01
C TYR A 348 -15.04 11.61 -16.86
N GLY A 349 -15.07 12.86 -17.34
CA GLY A 349 -16.24 13.73 -17.26
C GLY A 349 -16.57 14.20 -15.84
N THR A 350 -15.65 14.06 -14.89
CA THR A 350 -15.85 14.39 -13.47
C THR A 350 -14.55 14.87 -12.82
N LEU A 351 -14.67 15.55 -11.67
CA LEU A 351 -13.55 15.92 -10.78
C LEU A 351 -13.61 15.18 -9.43
N GLN A 352 -14.63 14.32 -9.24
CA GLN A 352 -14.82 13.48 -8.07
C GLN A 352 -14.01 12.20 -8.20
N VAL A 353 -13.19 11.89 -7.19
CA VAL A 353 -12.20 10.81 -7.29
C VAL A 353 -12.84 9.42 -7.34
N ASP A 354 -13.95 9.20 -6.62
CA ASP A 354 -14.63 7.90 -6.62
C ASP A 354 -15.25 7.59 -8.00
N ASP A 355 -15.90 8.57 -8.63
CA ASP A 355 -16.46 8.42 -9.97
C ASP A 355 -15.38 8.14 -11.02
N MET A 356 -14.18 8.73 -10.89
CA MET A 356 -13.05 8.39 -11.76
C MET A 356 -12.63 6.92 -11.62
N ILE A 357 -12.70 6.36 -10.40
CA ILE A 357 -12.37 4.95 -10.16
C ILE A 357 -13.45 4.04 -10.75
N ARG A 358 -14.73 4.42 -10.61
CA ARG A 358 -15.86 3.67 -11.20
C ARG A 358 -15.81 3.67 -12.72
N TRP A 359 -15.51 4.82 -13.33
CA TRP A 359 -15.29 4.89 -14.78
C TRP A 359 -14.19 3.93 -15.24
N GLN A 360 -13.08 3.86 -14.50
CA GLN A 360 -11.97 2.94 -14.79
C GLN A 360 -12.31 1.47 -14.54
N ALA A 361 -13.29 1.18 -13.67
CA ALA A 361 -13.77 -0.17 -13.40
C ALA A 361 -14.62 -0.72 -14.54
N GLU A 362 -15.41 0.14 -15.18
CA GLU A 362 -16.30 -0.21 -16.29
C GLU A 362 -15.62 -0.16 -17.67
N ASN A 363 -14.48 0.53 -17.78
CA ASN A 363 -13.79 0.76 -19.06
C ASN A 363 -12.35 0.25 -19.03
N ALA A 364 -11.40 1.14 -18.77
CA ALA A 364 -9.97 0.83 -18.72
C ALA A 364 -9.27 1.69 -17.67
N TRP A 365 -8.14 1.23 -17.15
CA TRP A 365 -7.34 2.00 -16.20
C TRP A 365 -6.74 3.21 -16.88
N GLY A 366 -6.65 4.33 -16.15
CA GLY A 366 -6.19 5.61 -16.69
C GLY A 366 -4.80 5.56 -17.31
N ILE A 367 -3.92 4.66 -16.87
CA ILE A 367 -2.59 4.50 -17.47
C ILE A 367 -2.63 4.10 -18.95
N PHE A 368 -3.65 3.35 -19.39
CA PHE A 368 -3.79 2.95 -20.80
C PHE A 368 -4.45 4.03 -21.65
N VAL A 369 -5.36 4.79 -21.05
CA VAL A 369 -6.10 5.83 -21.76
C VAL A 369 -5.32 7.15 -21.81
N GLN A 370 -4.51 7.42 -20.78
CA GLN A 370 -3.73 8.64 -20.60
C GLN A 370 -2.27 8.34 -20.17
N PRO A 371 -1.49 7.58 -20.98
CA PRO A 371 -0.13 7.18 -20.61
C PRO A 371 0.84 8.38 -20.47
N PHE A 372 0.70 9.39 -21.33
CA PHE A 372 1.55 10.58 -21.29
C PHE A 372 1.25 11.43 -20.05
N ALA A 373 -0.03 11.60 -19.69
CA ALA A 373 -0.41 12.27 -18.47
C ALA A 373 0.15 11.54 -17.24
N PHE A 374 0.07 10.21 -17.20
CA PHE A 374 0.66 9.41 -16.11
C PHE A 374 2.15 9.70 -15.93
N VAL A 375 2.95 9.65 -17.01
CA VAL A 375 4.40 9.88 -16.93
C VAL A 375 4.72 11.31 -16.49
N MET A 376 4.04 12.31 -17.07
CA MET A 376 4.27 13.71 -16.71
C MET A 376 3.83 14.03 -15.27
N PHE A 377 2.66 13.53 -14.86
CA PHE A 377 2.15 13.68 -13.50
C PHE A 377 3.08 13.00 -12.49
N PHE A 378 3.50 11.76 -12.76
CA PHE A 378 4.42 11.02 -11.91
C PHE A 378 5.77 11.76 -11.77
N ALA A 379 6.35 12.24 -12.88
CA ALA A 379 7.59 13.02 -12.83
C ALA A 379 7.44 14.31 -12.01
N ALA A 380 6.31 14.99 -12.15
CA ALA A 380 6.04 16.22 -11.40
C ALA A 380 5.76 15.95 -9.91
N ALA A 381 5.06 14.87 -9.58
CA ALA A 381 4.83 14.42 -8.21
C ALA A 381 6.13 14.04 -7.48
N VAL A 382 7.06 13.37 -8.17
CA VAL A 382 8.39 13.07 -7.60
C VAL A 382 9.18 14.36 -7.36
N ALA A 383 9.08 15.36 -8.25
CA ALA A 383 9.69 16.67 -8.03
C ALA A 383 9.05 17.44 -6.85
N GLU A 384 7.74 17.31 -6.65
CA GLU A 384 7.03 17.92 -5.52
C GLU A 384 7.42 17.31 -4.16
N SER A 385 7.81 16.03 -4.14
CA SER A 385 8.20 15.34 -2.90
C SER A 385 9.48 15.87 -2.25
N LYS A 386 10.27 16.69 -2.95
CA LYS A 386 11.55 17.28 -2.50
C LYS A 386 12.60 16.24 -2.09
N ARG A 387 12.45 14.99 -2.53
CA ARG A 387 13.42 13.92 -2.29
C ARG A 387 14.37 13.80 -3.46
N ILE A 388 15.53 13.20 -3.22
CA ILE A 388 16.50 12.83 -4.27
C ILE A 388 15.74 12.07 -5.36
N PRO A 389 15.87 12.44 -6.64
CA PRO A 389 16.93 13.27 -7.22
C PRO A 389 16.63 14.78 -7.29
N PHE A 390 15.51 15.25 -6.73
CA PHE A 390 15.00 16.63 -6.77
C PHE A 390 15.02 17.32 -5.39
N ASP A 391 16.02 16.99 -4.57
CA ASP A 391 16.24 17.46 -3.19
C ASP A 391 16.89 18.86 -3.08
N LEU A 392 16.69 19.72 -4.09
CA LEU A 392 17.26 21.07 -4.14
C LEU A 392 16.91 21.96 -2.95
N PRO A 393 15.73 21.81 -2.30
CA PRO A 393 15.39 22.58 -1.11
C PRO A 393 16.18 22.20 0.14
N GLU A 394 16.71 20.98 0.23
CA GLU A 394 17.51 20.47 1.36
C GLU A 394 19.01 20.60 1.06
N GLY A 395 19.41 20.23 -0.16
CA GLY A 395 20.73 20.44 -0.76
C GLY A 395 21.91 20.41 0.22
N GLU A 396 22.22 19.24 0.78
CA GLU A 396 23.19 19.09 1.88
C GLU A 396 24.54 19.77 1.61
N SER A 397 25.06 19.60 0.40
CA SER A 397 26.37 20.16 0.00
C SER A 397 26.37 21.67 -0.27
N GLU A 398 25.20 22.31 -0.41
CA GLU A 398 25.08 23.71 -0.85
C GLU A 398 24.47 24.63 0.22
N ILE A 399 23.48 24.12 0.97
CA ILE A 399 22.67 24.87 1.93
C ILE A 399 22.40 24.09 3.22
N VAL A 400 23.25 23.11 3.54
CA VAL A 400 23.26 22.30 4.78
C VAL A 400 22.05 21.35 4.93
N ALA A 401 20.87 21.88 5.21
CA ALA A 401 19.61 21.13 5.26
C ALA A 401 18.42 22.01 4.80
N GLY A 402 18.71 23.19 4.23
CA GLY A 402 17.71 24.09 3.70
C GLY A 402 16.77 24.71 4.74
N TYR A 403 15.48 24.71 4.42
CA TYR A 403 14.46 25.46 5.15
C TYR A 403 14.15 24.95 6.56
N PHE A 404 14.50 23.70 6.88
CA PHE A 404 14.32 23.12 8.21
C PHE A 404 15.63 22.99 9.02
N THR A 405 16.73 23.63 8.58
CA THR A 405 18.04 23.58 9.27
C THR A 405 17.96 24.00 10.75
N GLU A 406 17.18 25.04 11.07
CA GLU A 406 17.04 25.61 12.42
C GLU A 406 15.91 24.95 13.24
N TYR A 407 15.46 23.76 12.87
CA TYR A 407 14.40 23.05 13.55
C TYR A 407 14.94 21.81 14.29
N SER A 408 14.45 21.61 15.52
CA SER A 408 14.80 20.46 16.36
C SER A 408 13.54 19.74 16.86
N GLY A 409 13.75 18.58 17.49
CA GLY A 409 12.72 17.79 18.15
C GLY A 409 11.51 17.50 17.27
N MET A 410 10.32 17.78 17.81
CA MET A 410 9.05 17.49 17.15
C MET A 410 8.81 18.36 15.91
N LYS A 411 9.24 19.63 15.91
CA LYS A 411 9.05 20.51 14.74
C LYS A 411 9.83 20.02 13.52
N PHE A 412 11.07 19.55 13.74
CA PHE A 412 11.84 18.87 12.68
C PHE A 412 11.12 17.60 12.21
N ALA A 413 10.63 16.78 13.14
CA ALA A 413 9.92 15.55 12.80
C ALA A 413 8.68 15.82 11.94
N MET A 414 7.94 16.91 12.19
CA MET A 414 6.79 17.32 11.39
C MET A 414 7.17 17.61 9.94
N PHE A 415 8.25 18.37 9.67
CA PHE A 415 8.73 18.55 8.30
C PHE A 415 9.16 17.23 7.66
N PHE A 416 9.98 16.46 8.37
CA PHE A 416 10.49 15.19 7.88
C PHE A 416 9.37 14.20 7.51
N PHE A 417 8.37 14.06 8.38
CA PHE A 417 7.20 13.21 8.11
C PHE A 417 6.29 13.79 7.04
N SER A 418 6.11 15.11 6.97
CA SER A 418 5.26 15.73 5.94
C SER A 418 5.74 15.39 4.53
N GLU A 419 7.05 15.33 4.30
CA GLU A 419 7.62 14.94 3.01
C GLU A 419 7.34 13.47 2.65
N TYR A 420 7.44 12.55 3.62
CA TYR A 420 7.08 11.14 3.36
C TYR A 420 5.58 10.95 3.20
N ILE A 421 4.76 11.69 3.95
CA ILE A 421 3.31 11.68 3.79
C ILE A 421 2.95 12.22 2.40
N ALA A 422 3.63 13.25 1.89
CA ALA A 422 3.43 13.75 0.52
C ALA A 422 3.76 12.70 -0.56
N VAL A 423 4.76 11.84 -0.33
CA VAL A 423 5.02 10.67 -1.20
C VAL A 423 3.84 9.69 -1.17
N VAL A 424 3.24 9.46 0.00
CA VAL A 424 2.06 8.60 0.15
C VAL A 424 0.82 9.22 -0.52
N THR A 425 0.55 10.51 -0.29
CA THR A 425 -0.64 11.19 -0.83
C THR A 425 -0.58 11.30 -2.35
N SER A 426 0.57 11.66 -2.91
CA SER A 426 0.78 11.67 -4.36
C SER A 426 0.64 10.27 -4.96
N SER A 427 1.22 9.24 -4.33
CA SER A 427 1.07 7.85 -4.77
C SER A 427 -0.38 7.36 -4.71
N ALA A 428 -1.14 7.77 -3.69
CA ALA A 428 -2.55 7.43 -3.56
C ALA A 428 -3.39 8.10 -4.66
N LEU A 429 -3.14 9.38 -4.96
CA LEU A 429 -3.81 10.07 -6.06
C LEU A 429 -3.45 9.45 -7.42
N ILE A 430 -2.18 9.09 -7.66
CA ILE A 430 -1.76 8.39 -8.88
C ILE A 430 -2.48 7.04 -9.00
N ALA A 431 -2.57 6.29 -7.90
CA ALA A 431 -3.28 5.01 -7.90
C ALA A 431 -4.77 5.20 -8.24
N ALA A 432 -5.42 6.22 -7.65
CA ALA A 432 -6.82 6.54 -7.89
C ALA A 432 -7.09 6.97 -9.34
N VAL A 433 -6.29 7.90 -9.87
CA VAL A 433 -6.50 8.49 -11.21
C VAL A 433 -6.05 7.57 -12.33
N PHE A 434 -4.95 6.82 -12.17
CA PHE A 434 -4.35 6.07 -13.28
C PHE A 434 -4.37 4.54 -13.14
N LEU A 435 -4.46 4.00 -11.92
CA LEU A 435 -4.37 2.55 -11.67
C LEU A 435 -5.68 1.97 -11.11
N GLY A 436 -6.81 2.61 -11.41
CA GLY A 436 -8.15 2.16 -11.02
C GLY A 436 -8.40 2.18 -9.51
N GLY A 437 -7.65 2.94 -8.71
CA GLY A 437 -7.88 3.06 -7.27
C GLY A 437 -8.02 1.71 -6.55
N TRP A 438 -9.18 1.49 -5.92
CA TRP A 438 -9.54 0.24 -5.25
C TRP A 438 -10.00 -0.88 -6.18
N HIS A 439 -10.35 -0.59 -7.43
CA HIS A 439 -10.80 -1.61 -8.38
C HIS A 439 -9.65 -2.56 -8.76
N LEU A 440 -9.93 -3.87 -8.77
CA LEU A 440 -9.05 -4.91 -9.28
C LEU A 440 -9.68 -5.49 -10.56
N PRO A 441 -8.90 -5.79 -11.61
CA PRO A 441 -9.47 -6.30 -12.86
C PRO A 441 -10.34 -7.53 -12.61
N PHE A 442 -11.54 -7.55 -13.20
CA PHE A 442 -12.54 -8.64 -13.08
C PHE A 442 -13.09 -8.86 -11.67
N VAL A 443 -12.86 -7.93 -10.73
CA VAL A 443 -13.46 -7.97 -9.39
C VAL A 443 -14.53 -6.89 -9.31
N ASN A 444 -15.79 -7.31 -9.30
CA ASN A 444 -16.95 -6.44 -9.13
C ASN A 444 -17.61 -6.70 -7.77
N ARG A 445 -18.65 -5.94 -7.42
CA ARG A 445 -19.36 -6.06 -6.13
C ARG A 445 -19.92 -7.46 -5.86
N ALA A 446 -20.31 -8.18 -6.91
CA ALA A 446 -20.85 -9.53 -6.79
C ALA A 446 -19.78 -10.62 -6.61
N GLY A 447 -18.53 -10.34 -7.00
CA GLY A 447 -17.42 -11.26 -6.87
C GLY A 447 -16.41 -11.16 -8.02
N ILE A 448 -15.94 -12.31 -8.50
CA ILE A 448 -15.00 -12.40 -9.61
C ILE A 448 -15.76 -12.77 -10.86
N GLU A 449 -15.73 -11.90 -11.87
CA GLU A 449 -16.35 -12.12 -13.16
C GLU A 449 -15.38 -11.76 -14.29
N ILE A 450 -14.87 -12.79 -14.96
CA ILE A 450 -13.97 -12.64 -16.11
C ILE A 450 -14.83 -12.61 -17.37
N ALA A 451 -15.14 -11.41 -17.84
CA ALA A 451 -15.82 -11.16 -19.09
C ALA A 451 -14.90 -10.43 -20.07
N ILE A 452 -14.98 -10.77 -21.35
CA ILE A 452 -14.35 -10.00 -22.44
C ILE A 452 -15.41 -9.78 -23.51
N GLY A 453 -15.76 -8.53 -23.76
CA GLY A 453 -16.92 -8.16 -24.55
C GLY A 453 -18.20 -8.78 -23.97
N GLU A 454 -18.98 -9.46 -24.81
CA GLU A 454 -20.25 -10.09 -24.41
C GLU A 454 -20.06 -11.51 -23.84
N THR A 455 -18.82 -12.03 -23.78
CA THR A 455 -18.55 -13.41 -23.37
C THR A 455 -18.04 -13.48 -21.94
N VAL A 456 -18.73 -14.25 -21.10
CA VAL A 456 -18.33 -14.53 -19.70
C VAL A 456 -17.61 -15.88 -19.65
N PHE A 457 -16.33 -15.86 -19.27
CA PHE A 457 -15.49 -17.06 -19.18
C PHE A 457 -15.55 -17.72 -17.80
N PHE A 458 -15.69 -16.91 -16.75
CA PHE A 458 -15.71 -17.38 -15.37
C PHE A 458 -16.50 -16.40 -14.51
N SER A 459 -17.38 -16.91 -13.65
CA SER A 459 -18.13 -16.10 -12.70
C SER A 459 -18.22 -16.84 -11.36
N GLN A 460 -17.73 -16.22 -10.30
CA GLN A 460 -17.79 -16.73 -8.94
C GLN A 460 -18.22 -15.64 -7.98
N GLN A 461 -19.37 -15.88 -7.32
CA GLN A 461 -19.84 -14.99 -6.27
C GLN A 461 -18.94 -15.07 -5.05
N LEU A 462 -18.64 -13.91 -4.47
CA LEU A 462 -17.85 -13.78 -3.25
C LEU A 462 -18.64 -12.98 -2.19
N PRO A 463 -18.35 -13.17 -0.89
CA PRO A 463 -18.90 -12.32 0.14
C PRO A 463 -18.54 -10.85 -0.09
N HIS A 464 -19.50 -9.94 0.10
CA HIS A 464 -19.31 -8.50 -0.11
C HIS A 464 -18.13 -7.94 0.67
N LEU A 465 -17.99 -8.33 1.94
CA LEU A 465 -16.87 -7.94 2.78
C LEU A 465 -15.52 -8.34 2.17
N LEU A 466 -15.43 -9.54 1.61
CA LEU A 466 -14.18 -10.04 1.01
C LEU A 466 -13.82 -9.23 -0.23
N VAL A 467 -14.80 -8.93 -1.10
CA VAL A 467 -14.60 -8.09 -2.29
C VAL A 467 -14.07 -6.71 -1.90
N VAL A 468 -14.71 -6.07 -0.94
CA VAL A 468 -14.29 -4.74 -0.46
C VAL A 468 -12.90 -4.80 0.18
N LEU A 469 -12.60 -5.82 0.99
CA LEU A 469 -11.26 -6.02 1.56
C LEU A 469 -10.18 -6.25 0.49
N LEU A 470 -10.48 -7.03 -0.55
CA LEU A 470 -9.58 -7.21 -1.70
C LEU A 470 -9.32 -5.88 -2.41
N GLY A 471 -10.36 -5.06 -2.58
CA GLY A 471 -10.23 -3.71 -3.14
C GLY A 471 -9.34 -2.80 -2.29
N VAL A 472 -9.55 -2.79 -0.96
CA VAL A 472 -8.70 -2.02 -0.02
C VAL A 472 -7.25 -2.49 -0.06
N VAL A 473 -7.01 -3.82 -0.03
CA VAL A 473 -5.67 -4.38 -0.15
C VAL A 473 -5.05 -4.05 -1.51
N GLY A 474 -5.85 -4.07 -2.58
CA GLY A 474 -5.44 -3.67 -3.93
C GLY A 474 -5.01 -2.22 -3.98
N PHE A 475 -5.81 -1.30 -3.46
CA PHE A 475 -5.49 0.12 -3.36
C PHE A 475 -4.20 0.35 -2.56
N VAL A 476 -4.13 -0.17 -1.33
CA VAL A 476 -2.95 -0.06 -0.46
C VAL A 476 -1.71 -0.64 -1.12
N GLY A 477 -1.83 -1.79 -1.78
CA GLY A 477 -0.76 -2.45 -2.51
C GLY A 477 -0.22 -1.58 -3.66
N LYS A 478 -1.11 -0.99 -4.47
CA LYS A 478 -0.73 -0.06 -5.56
C LYS A 478 -0.07 1.20 -5.00
N THR A 479 -0.61 1.78 -3.92
CA THR A 479 0.00 2.96 -3.26
C THR A 479 1.39 2.65 -2.75
N ILE A 480 1.59 1.52 -2.05
CA ILE A 480 2.91 1.10 -1.54
C ILE A 480 3.88 0.83 -2.70
N LEU A 481 3.41 0.18 -3.79
CA LEU A 481 4.22 -0.05 -4.98
C LEU A 481 4.70 1.27 -5.60
N LEU A 482 3.82 2.26 -5.72
CA LEU A 482 4.17 3.58 -6.23
C LEU A 482 5.13 4.32 -5.29
N CYS A 483 4.91 4.28 -3.97
CA CYS A 483 5.86 4.84 -3.01
C CYS A 483 7.25 4.18 -3.13
N TRP A 484 7.29 2.85 -3.30
CA TRP A 484 8.53 2.12 -3.49
C TRP A 484 9.18 2.45 -4.83
N LEU A 485 8.41 2.67 -5.90
CA LEU A 485 8.93 3.14 -7.17
C LEU A 485 9.60 4.52 -7.02
N GLN A 486 8.94 5.46 -6.33
CA GLN A 486 9.52 6.78 -6.04
C GLN A 486 10.81 6.67 -5.20
N LEU A 487 10.84 5.83 -4.17
CA LEU A 487 12.06 5.53 -3.40
C LEU A 487 13.15 4.87 -4.24
N THR A 488 12.79 4.00 -5.19
CA THR A 488 13.77 3.33 -6.04
C THR A 488 14.46 4.33 -6.95
N ILE A 489 13.71 5.31 -7.48
CA ILE A 489 14.24 6.40 -8.31
C ILE A 489 15.33 7.19 -7.59
N ARG A 490 15.19 7.39 -6.27
CA ARG A 490 16.22 8.03 -5.44
C ARG A 490 17.58 7.34 -5.52
N TRP A 491 17.64 6.02 -5.67
CA TRP A 491 18.92 5.28 -5.73
C TRP A 491 19.38 4.97 -7.15
N THR A 492 18.56 5.22 -8.17
CA THR A 492 18.89 4.90 -9.56
C THR A 492 19.26 6.13 -10.39
N LEU A 493 18.64 7.28 -10.14
CA LEU A 493 18.91 8.51 -10.89
C LEU A 493 19.94 9.41 -10.20
N PRO A 494 20.82 10.07 -10.97
CA PRO A 494 21.71 11.09 -10.44
C PRO A 494 20.92 12.33 -9.98
N ARG A 495 21.48 13.06 -9.01
CA ARG A 495 20.92 14.32 -8.50
C ARG A 495 20.90 15.39 -9.59
N PHE A 496 19.77 16.09 -9.74
CA PHE A 496 19.63 17.19 -10.71
C PHE A 496 20.09 18.51 -10.12
N ARG A 497 20.57 19.41 -10.98
CA ARG A 497 20.84 20.81 -10.61
C ARG A 497 19.56 21.65 -10.71
N TYR A 498 19.48 22.72 -9.93
CA TYR A 498 18.35 23.65 -9.91
C TYR A 498 17.93 24.16 -11.29
N ASP A 499 18.87 24.58 -12.13
CA ASP A 499 18.54 25.08 -13.47
C ASP A 499 18.04 23.98 -14.41
N GLN A 500 18.52 22.74 -14.26
CA GLN A 500 18.04 21.59 -15.04
C GLN A 500 16.61 21.23 -14.66
N LEU A 501 16.30 21.27 -13.36
CA LEU A 501 14.96 21.02 -12.87
C LEU A 501 13.97 22.07 -13.38
N MET A 502 14.31 23.36 -13.24
CA MET A 502 13.45 24.44 -13.74
C MET A 502 13.23 24.36 -15.25
N LYS A 503 14.27 23.99 -16.03
CA LYS A 503 14.13 23.73 -17.48
C LYS A 503 13.21 22.55 -17.77
N LEU A 504 13.25 21.48 -16.97
CA LEU A 504 12.39 20.31 -17.14
C LEU A 504 10.91 20.68 -16.94
N GLY A 505 10.56 21.37 -15.85
CA GLY A 505 9.19 21.81 -15.60
C GLY A 505 8.68 22.76 -16.69
N TRP A 506 9.34 23.91 -16.85
CA TRP A 506 8.83 25.00 -17.68
C TRP A 506 8.99 24.80 -19.19
N ARG A 507 10.07 24.17 -19.65
CA ARG A 507 10.36 24.05 -21.10
C ARG A 507 9.99 22.68 -21.68
N LYS A 508 9.71 21.68 -20.85
CA LYS A 508 9.39 20.32 -21.32
C LYS A 508 8.01 19.87 -20.84
N LEU A 509 7.82 19.73 -19.52
CA LEU A 509 6.59 19.14 -18.99
C LEU A 509 5.37 20.01 -19.24
N LEU A 510 5.45 21.32 -19.00
CA LEU A 510 4.32 22.23 -19.20
C LEU A 510 3.88 22.28 -20.68
N PRO A 511 4.74 22.53 -21.68
CA PRO A 511 4.33 22.43 -23.08
C PRO A 511 3.80 21.04 -23.47
N ALA A 512 4.41 19.97 -22.97
CA ALA A 512 3.94 18.61 -23.24
C ALA A 512 2.54 18.35 -22.66
N SER A 513 2.21 18.90 -21.49
CA SER A 513 0.87 18.79 -20.92
C SER A 513 -0.18 19.51 -21.78
N LEU A 514 0.15 20.66 -22.37
CA LEU A 514 -0.75 21.38 -23.26
C LEU A 514 -1.01 20.58 -24.54
N VAL A 515 0.03 19.97 -25.12
CA VAL A 515 -0.11 19.07 -26.28
C VAL A 515 -0.98 17.86 -25.92
N ASN A 516 -0.79 17.27 -24.74
CA ASN A 516 -1.61 16.15 -24.27
C ASN A 516 -3.09 16.53 -24.14
N ILE A 517 -3.39 17.73 -23.62
CA ILE A 517 -4.76 18.26 -23.53
C ILE A 517 -5.36 18.37 -24.93
N LEU A 518 -4.67 19.03 -25.87
CA LEU A 518 -5.17 19.21 -27.23
C LEU A 518 -5.41 17.88 -27.95
N ALA A 519 -4.45 16.96 -27.86
CA ALA A 519 -4.56 15.62 -28.43
C ALA A 519 -5.73 14.85 -27.82
N THR A 520 -5.91 14.92 -26.50
CA THR A 520 -7.02 14.26 -25.81
C THR A 520 -8.36 14.83 -26.24
N GLY A 521 -8.50 16.16 -26.29
CA GLY A 521 -9.74 16.80 -26.72
C GLY A 521 -10.12 16.40 -28.15
N LEU A 522 -9.14 16.34 -29.06
CA LEU A 522 -9.37 15.86 -30.42
C LEU A 522 -9.81 14.39 -30.44
N LEU A 523 -9.14 13.51 -29.69
CA LEU A 523 -9.49 12.09 -29.64
C LEU A 523 -10.89 11.85 -29.07
N VAL A 524 -11.27 12.56 -28.00
CA VAL A 524 -12.62 12.49 -27.41
C VAL A 524 -13.67 12.88 -28.45
N LEU A 525 -13.46 13.99 -29.17
CA LEU A 525 -14.38 14.42 -30.24
C LEU A 525 -14.46 13.40 -31.39
N LEU A 526 -13.34 12.79 -31.79
CA LEU A 526 -13.35 11.76 -32.83
C LEU A 526 -14.12 10.51 -32.39
N VAL A 527 -13.97 10.09 -31.14
CA VAL A 527 -14.69 8.92 -30.57
C VAL A 527 -16.19 9.21 -30.44
N GLN A 528 -16.58 10.40 -29.98
CA GLN A 528 -17.98 10.80 -29.87
C GLN A 528 -18.72 10.82 -31.21
N ASN A 529 -18.00 11.07 -32.31
CA ASN A 529 -18.55 11.09 -33.66
C ASN A 529 -18.32 9.76 -34.41
N ALA A 530 -17.73 8.75 -33.76
CA ALA A 530 -17.42 7.48 -34.39
C ALA A 530 -18.65 6.55 -34.48
N ASP A 531 -18.58 5.58 -35.38
CA ASP A 531 -19.57 4.50 -35.47
C ASP A 531 -19.60 3.70 -34.16
N PRO A 532 -20.77 3.23 -33.66
CA PRO A 532 -20.89 2.39 -32.46
C PRO A 532 -19.97 1.16 -32.44
N ARG A 533 -19.54 0.66 -33.60
CA ARG A 533 -18.52 -0.40 -33.71
C ARG A 533 -17.18 0.01 -33.07
N VAL A 534 -16.80 1.28 -33.17
CA VAL A 534 -15.58 1.81 -32.56
C VAL A 534 -15.71 1.78 -31.03
N GLU A 535 -16.87 2.17 -30.49
CA GLU A 535 -17.13 2.09 -29.05
C GLU A 535 -17.05 0.65 -28.53
N LYS A 536 -17.69 -0.31 -29.20
CA LYS A 536 -17.59 -1.74 -28.84
C LYS A 536 -16.16 -2.27 -28.95
N ALA A 537 -15.40 -1.82 -29.95
CA ALA A 537 -13.99 -2.19 -30.12
C ALA A 537 -13.12 -1.60 -28.99
N LEU A 538 -13.38 -0.36 -28.58
CA LEU A 538 -12.69 0.28 -27.46
C LEU A 538 -13.01 -0.39 -26.12
N GLY A 539 -14.27 -0.77 -25.89
CA GLY A 539 -14.66 -1.56 -24.71
C GLY A 539 -13.93 -2.90 -24.65
N THR A 540 -13.93 -3.64 -25.77
CA THR A 540 -13.19 -4.91 -25.87
C THR A 540 -11.68 -4.71 -25.67
N ALA A 541 -11.11 -3.63 -26.21
CA ALA A 541 -9.71 -3.28 -25.98
C ALA A 541 -9.45 -2.99 -24.50
N GLY A 542 -10.37 -2.29 -23.82
CA GLY A 542 -10.36 -2.07 -22.38
C GLY A 542 -10.31 -3.38 -21.60
N ASP A 543 -11.22 -4.31 -21.87
CA ASP A 543 -11.25 -5.64 -21.25
C ASP A 543 -9.94 -6.41 -21.47
N LEU A 544 -9.37 -6.32 -22.67
CA LEU A 544 -8.07 -6.95 -22.98
C LEU A 544 -6.93 -6.31 -22.19
N THR A 545 -6.93 -4.99 -21.98
CA THR A 545 -5.95 -4.35 -21.09
C THR A 545 -6.12 -4.81 -19.65
N MET A 546 -7.37 -4.97 -19.17
CA MET A 546 -7.66 -5.53 -17.85
C MET A 546 -7.17 -6.96 -17.70
N ALA A 547 -7.36 -7.79 -18.74
CA ALA A 547 -6.82 -9.15 -18.80
C ALA A 547 -5.31 -9.15 -18.66
N LEU A 548 -4.63 -8.27 -19.39
CA LEU A 548 -3.17 -8.16 -19.37
C LEU A 548 -2.68 -7.73 -17.98
N VAL A 549 -3.35 -6.76 -17.34
CA VAL A 549 -3.04 -6.34 -15.97
C VAL A 549 -3.27 -7.48 -14.97
N ALA A 550 -4.38 -8.21 -15.07
CA ALA A 550 -4.67 -9.32 -14.16
C ALA A 550 -3.58 -10.40 -14.24
N ILE A 551 -3.21 -10.80 -15.45
CA ILE A 551 -2.19 -11.81 -15.72
C ILE A 551 -0.82 -11.32 -15.25
N ALA A 552 -0.43 -10.09 -15.62
CA ALA A 552 0.85 -9.51 -15.24
C ALA A 552 0.95 -9.32 -13.73
N GLY A 553 -0.12 -8.89 -13.06
CA GLY A 553 -0.21 -8.75 -11.62
C GLY A 553 -0.04 -10.08 -10.90
N LEU A 554 -0.75 -11.12 -11.35
CA LEU A 554 -0.60 -12.47 -10.80
C LEU A 554 0.82 -13.01 -11.01
N PHE A 555 1.38 -12.86 -12.22
CA PHE A 555 2.74 -13.27 -12.51
C PHE A 555 3.77 -12.54 -11.63
N ALA A 556 3.64 -11.21 -11.50
CA ALA A 556 4.52 -10.39 -10.67
C ALA A 556 4.42 -10.80 -9.19
N PHE A 557 3.22 -11.06 -8.68
CA PHE A 557 3.02 -11.54 -7.31
C PHE A 557 3.71 -12.90 -7.10
N VAL A 558 3.48 -13.87 -7.98
CA VAL A 558 4.14 -15.18 -7.92
C VAL A 558 5.66 -15.04 -7.97
N ARG A 559 6.20 -14.23 -8.89
CA ARG A 559 7.63 -13.97 -9.00
C ARG A 559 8.21 -13.29 -7.76
N LEU A 560 7.51 -12.32 -7.18
CA LEU A 560 7.94 -11.65 -5.95
C LEU A 560 8.06 -12.64 -4.80
N VAL A 561 7.06 -13.50 -4.58
CA VAL A 561 7.11 -14.50 -3.52
C VAL A 561 8.26 -15.48 -3.76
N LEU A 562 8.45 -15.95 -4.99
CA LEU A 562 9.56 -16.85 -5.33
C LEU A 562 10.93 -16.19 -5.08
N PHE A 563 11.08 -14.93 -5.47
CA PHE A 563 12.29 -14.15 -5.19
C PHE A 563 12.55 -14.03 -3.68
N LEU A 564 11.52 -13.81 -2.87
CA LEU A 564 11.65 -13.76 -1.41
C LEU A 564 12.01 -15.13 -0.79
N LEU A 565 11.68 -16.22 -1.47
CA LEU A 565 12.03 -17.59 -1.08
C LEU A 565 13.40 -18.05 -1.62
N GLU A 566 14.06 -17.26 -2.49
CA GLU A 566 15.37 -17.60 -3.01
C GLU A 566 16.42 -17.66 -1.89
N PRO A 567 17.24 -18.74 -1.83
CA PRO A 567 18.36 -18.79 -0.91
C PRO A 567 19.31 -17.63 -1.20
N THR A 568 19.40 -16.68 -0.27
CA THR A 568 20.33 -15.56 -0.40
C THR A 568 21.75 -16.04 -0.11
N THR A 569 22.50 -16.36 -1.17
CA THR A 569 23.95 -16.49 -1.06
C THR A 569 24.53 -15.08 -0.94
N LYS A 570 24.85 -14.67 0.30
CA LYS A 570 25.59 -13.41 0.50
C LYS A 570 27.01 -13.59 -0.02
N ARG A 571 27.22 -13.35 -1.32
CA ARG A 571 28.56 -13.20 -1.87
C ARG A 571 29.10 -11.89 -1.29
N ARG A 572 30.07 -11.99 -0.39
CA ARG A 572 30.70 -10.81 0.22
C ARG A 572 31.44 -10.09 -0.90
N LEU A 573 30.92 -8.95 -1.34
CA LEU A 573 31.59 -8.11 -2.31
C LEU A 573 32.75 -7.42 -1.59
N LEU A 574 33.95 -7.98 -1.74
CA LEU A 574 35.16 -7.34 -1.26
C LEU A 574 35.45 -6.19 -2.22
N ALA A 575 35.02 -4.99 -1.83
CA ALA A 575 35.01 -3.80 -2.69
C ALA A 575 36.42 -3.32 -3.09
N THR A 576 37.45 -3.68 -2.33
CA THR A 576 38.84 -3.28 -2.61
C THR A 576 39.71 -4.47 -2.97
N SER A 577 40.68 -4.25 -3.86
CA SER A 577 41.71 -5.22 -4.21
C SER A 577 42.49 -5.71 -2.98
N THR A 578 42.70 -4.85 -1.99
CA THR A 578 43.28 -5.19 -0.69
C THR A 578 42.41 -6.13 0.13
N ALA A 579 41.10 -5.93 0.17
CA ALA A 579 40.17 -6.84 0.87
C ALA A 579 40.09 -8.20 0.17
N GLN A 580 40.13 -8.22 -1.17
CA GLN A 580 40.20 -9.45 -1.97
C GLN A 580 41.50 -10.22 -1.72
N PHE A 581 42.64 -9.52 -1.74
CA PHE A 581 43.95 -10.12 -1.49
C PHE A 581 44.09 -10.63 -0.05
N ALA A 582 43.63 -9.86 0.95
CA ALA A 582 43.63 -10.27 2.34
C ALA A 582 42.77 -11.54 2.54
N ALA A 583 41.57 -11.58 1.97
CA ALA A 583 40.72 -12.77 2.02
C ALA A 583 41.34 -13.98 1.32
N ALA A 584 42.00 -13.79 0.18
CA ALA A 584 42.70 -14.85 -0.56
C ALA A 584 43.91 -15.41 0.22
N MET A 585 44.56 -14.58 1.03
CA MET A 585 45.68 -14.96 1.90
C MET A 585 45.23 -15.52 3.26
N GLY A 586 43.93 -15.75 3.49
CA GLY A 586 43.40 -16.21 4.77
C GLY A 586 43.41 -15.14 5.88
N GLY A 587 43.77 -13.90 5.56
CA GLY A 587 43.74 -12.76 6.46
C GLY A 587 42.32 -12.26 6.64
N THR A 588 41.82 -12.29 7.88
CA THR A 588 40.51 -11.72 8.22
C THR A 588 40.68 -10.49 9.11
N PRO A 589 39.95 -9.40 8.84
CA PRO A 589 39.21 -8.74 9.89
C PRO A 589 37.88 -9.48 10.00
N THR A 590 37.72 -10.26 11.07
CA THR A 590 36.46 -10.89 11.46
C THR A 590 35.43 -9.89 11.98
N SER A 591 35.78 -8.61 12.18
CA SER A 591 34.82 -7.60 12.61
C SER A 591 34.07 -7.04 11.41
N ARG A 592 32.73 -7.08 11.49
CA ARG A 592 31.88 -6.13 10.76
C ARG A 592 32.46 -4.74 11.02
N MET A 593 32.62 -3.90 9.99
CA MET A 593 32.93 -2.48 10.19
C MET A 593 31.96 -1.93 11.24
N GLN A 594 32.47 -1.71 12.45
CA GLN A 594 31.83 -0.90 13.46
C GLN A 594 32.20 0.53 13.06
N ALA A 595 31.29 1.19 12.36
CA ALA A 595 31.29 2.62 12.16
C ALA A 595 29.95 3.15 12.68
#